data_AF-A0A1E4HNU9-F1
#
_entry.id   AF-A0A1E4HNU9-F1
#
_cell.length_a   1.000
_cell.length_b   1.000
_cell.length_c   1.000
_cell.angle_alpha   90.00
_cell.angle_beta   90.00
_cell.angle_gamma   90.00
#
_symmetry.space_group_name_H-M   'P 1'
#
loop_
_entity.id
_entity.type
_entity.pdbx_description
1 polymer ?
#
loop_
_entity_poly.entity_id
_entity_poly.type
_entity_poly.pdbx_seq_one_letter_code
_entity_poly.pdbx_strand_id
1 'polypeptide(L)'
;MKGLSAVGYQDLAREQSWNNLPILTEWRRLFPDRDPVQMHEELWGERLICPAGGKYVWDERWQTMKSTAVGQPGEPVDGQDLKNPLPDFRKADFGINFEDGGLRGRLEVEK
;
A
#
# COMPACT_ATOMS: atom_id res chain seq x y z
N MET A 1 25.93 16.80 -13.74
CA MET A 1 25.56 15.99 -12.56
C MET A 1 24.04 15.88 -12.56
N LYS A 2 23.49 14.70 -12.86
CA LYS A 2 22.02 14.46 -12.81
C LYS A 2 21.67 14.23 -11.34
N GLY A 3 20.83 15.10 -10.79
CA GLY A 3 20.37 15.04 -9.40
C GLY A 3 19.62 13.74 -9.12
N LEU A 4 19.76 13.26 -7.88
CA LEU A 4 18.99 12.18 -7.29
C LEU A 4 17.51 12.33 -7.67
N SER A 5 16.95 11.34 -8.35
CA SER A 5 15.53 11.36 -8.74
C SER A 5 14.67 11.35 -7.48
N ALA A 6 13.90 12.41 -7.26
CA ALA A 6 12.77 12.36 -6.35
C ALA A 6 11.84 11.26 -6.86
N VAL A 7 11.66 10.19 -6.08
CA VAL A 7 10.71 9.12 -6.42
C VAL A 7 9.33 9.74 -6.55
N GLY A 8 8.67 9.54 -7.69
CA GLY A 8 7.36 10.12 -7.93
C GLY A 8 6.29 9.48 -7.04
N TYR A 9 5.24 10.23 -6.69
CA TYR A 9 4.08 9.69 -5.95
C TYR A 9 3.54 8.41 -6.58
N GLN A 10 3.52 8.34 -7.92
CA GLN A 10 3.05 7.15 -8.65
C GLN A 10 3.93 5.92 -8.42
N ASP A 11 5.25 6.10 -8.35
CA ASP A 11 6.18 5.01 -8.09
C ASP A 11 6.00 4.47 -6.66
N LEU A 12 5.85 5.36 -5.67
CA LEU A 12 5.57 4.98 -4.28
C LEU A 12 4.21 4.27 -4.15
N ALA A 13 3.16 4.81 -4.77
CA ALA A 13 1.83 4.20 -4.73
C ALA A 13 1.81 2.82 -5.39
N ARG A 14 2.58 2.63 -6.47
CA ARG A 14 2.77 1.33 -7.11
C ARG A 14 3.51 0.36 -6.21
N GLU A 15 4.65 0.76 -5.66
CA GLU A 15 5.46 -0.08 -4.77
C GLU A 15 4.65 -0.53 -3.55
N GLN A 16 3.96 0.40 -2.89
CA GLN A 16 3.10 0.08 -1.74
C GLN A 16 1.91 -0.78 -2.14
N SER A 17 1.36 -0.60 -3.34
CA SER A 17 0.32 -1.51 -3.85
C SER A 17 0.85 -2.94 -4.03
N TRP A 18 2.08 -3.09 -4.51
CA TRP A 18 2.72 -4.39 -4.71
C TRP A 18 3.13 -5.06 -3.40
N ASN A 19 3.53 -4.30 -2.38
CA ASN A 19 3.90 -4.82 -1.05
C ASN A 19 2.74 -5.57 -0.36
N ASN A 20 1.49 -5.26 -0.71
CA ASN A 20 0.31 -5.98 -0.20
C ASN A 20 0.08 -7.34 -0.89
N LEU A 21 0.61 -7.56 -2.10
CA LEU A 21 0.29 -8.75 -2.90
C LEU A 21 0.75 -10.06 -2.25
N PRO A 22 1.99 -10.18 -1.71
CA PRO A 22 2.45 -11.45 -1.16
C PRO A 22 1.56 -12.01 -0.03
N ILE A 23 1.15 -11.16 0.90
CA ILE A 23 0.31 -11.62 2.02
C ILE A 23 -1.10 -12.00 1.56
N LEU A 24 -1.68 -11.27 0.60
CA LEU A 24 -2.97 -11.61 0.02
C LEU A 24 -2.90 -12.91 -0.80
N THR A 25 -1.78 -13.16 -1.48
CA THR A 25 -1.53 -14.45 -2.17
C THR A 25 -1.49 -15.61 -1.20
N GLU A 26 -0.86 -15.45 -0.03
CA GLU A 26 -0.87 -16.49 1.00
C GLU A 26 -2.27 -16.73 1.58
N TRP A 27 -3.08 -15.68 1.77
CA TRP A 27 -4.48 -15.86 2.18
C TRP A 27 -5.30 -16.60 1.13
N ARG A 28 -5.11 -16.30 -0.15
CA ARG A 28 -5.75 -17.06 -1.23
C ARG A 28 -5.33 -18.54 -1.20
N ARG A 29 -4.06 -18.83 -0.92
CA ARG A 29 -3.53 -20.20 -0.88
C ARG A 29 -4.07 -21.00 0.31
N LEU A 30 -4.16 -20.38 1.49
CA LEU A 30 -4.62 -21.02 2.72
C LEU A 30 -6.16 -21.11 2.80
N PHE A 31 -6.86 -20.12 2.24
CA PHE A 31 -8.32 -19.99 2.29
C PHE A 31 -8.90 -19.76 0.88
N PRO A 32 -8.88 -20.78 0.01
CA PRO A 32 -9.22 -20.63 -1.41
C PRO A 32 -10.70 -20.32 -1.70
N ASP A 33 -11.59 -20.39 -0.72
CA ASP A 33 -12.99 -20.03 -0.90
C ASP A 33 -13.33 -18.66 -0.29
N ARG A 34 -12.32 -17.93 0.20
CA ARG A 34 -12.49 -16.66 0.91
C ARG A 34 -11.81 -15.51 0.16
N ASP A 35 -12.36 -14.31 0.32
CA ASP A 35 -11.72 -13.09 -0.19
C ASP A 35 -10.43 -12.80 0.61
N PRO A 36 -9.26 -12.71 -0.04
CA PRO A 36 -8.00 -12.46 0.65
C PRO A 36 -7.95 -11.15 1.44
N VAL A 37 -8.62 -10.10 0.95
CA VAL A 37 -8.63 -8.80 1.63
C VAL A 37 -9.47 -8.88 2.91
N GLN A 38 -10.63 -9.52 2.84
CA GLN A 38 -11.45 -9.82 4.01
C GLN A 38 -10.71 -10.72 5.01
N MET A 39 -10.00 -11.76 4.54
CA MET A 39 -9.18 -12.61 5.39
C MET A 39 -8.15 -11.83 6.19
N HIS A 40 -7.46 -10.89 5.53
CA HIS A 40 -6.49 -10.03 6.21
C HIS A 40 -7.18 -9.14 7.25
N GLU A 41 -8.31 -8.52 6.89
CA GLU A 41 -9.08 -7.65 7.79
C GLU A 41 -9.57 -8.37 9.04
N GLU A 42 -10.09 -9.59 8.92
CA GLU A 42 -10.59 -10.35 10.07
C GLU A 42 -9.49 -10.78 11.04
N LEU A 43 -8.30 -11.12 10.51
CA LEU A 43 -7.22 -11.65 11.31
C LEU A 43 -6.28 -10.56 11.87
N TRP A 44 -6.14 -9.41 11.18
CA TRP A 44 -5.28 -8.29 11.59
C TRP A 44 -6.04 -7.05 12.05
N GLY A 45 -7.35 -6.98 11.84
CA GLY A 45 -8.18 -5.81 12.19
C GLY A 45 -7.97 -4.60 11.27
N GLU A 46 -7.26 -4.76 10.16
CA GLU A 46 -6.97 -3.71 9.19
C GLU A 46 -7.30 -4.18 7.77
N ARG A 47 -7.98 -3.34 6.98
CA ARG A 47 -8.28 -3.66 5.59
C ARG A 47 -7.19 -3.13 4.66
N LEU A 48 -6.54 -4.02 3.90
CA LEU A 48 -5.56 -3.60 2.89
C LEU A 48 -6.26 -2.89 1.72
N ILE A 49 -6.00 -1.59 1.61
CA ILE A 49 -6.39 -0.75 0.47
C ILE A 49 -5.26 -0.70 -0.55
N CYS A 50 -5.59 -0.51 -1.82
CA CYS A 50 -4.58 -0.28 -2.86
C CYS A 50 -4.26 1.22 -2.93
N PRO A 51 -3.03 1.68 -2.58
CA PRO A 51 -2.67 3.09 -2.62
C PRO A 51 -2.76 3.71 -4.02
N ALA A 52 -2.64 2.89 -5.06
CA ALA A 52 -2.87 3.30 -6.44
C ALA A 52 -4.38 3.40 -6.82
N GLY A 53 -5.31 3.34 -5.86
CA GLY A 53 -6.74 3.54 -6.11
C GLY A 53 -7.47 2.37 -6.77
N GLY A 54 -6.85 1.18 -6.79
CA GLY A 54 -7.43 -0.04 -7.37
C GLY A 54 -8.07 -0.98 -6.34
N LYS A 55 -8.37 -2.20 -6.79
CA LYS A 55 -8.73 -3.34 -5.95
C LYS A 55 -7.66 -4.43 -6.09
N TYR A 56 -7.61 -5.35 -5.12
CA TYR A 56 -6.82 -6.55 -5.24
C TYR A 56 -7.67 -7.69 -5.78
N VAL A 57 -7.20 -8.34 -6.83
CA VAL A 57 -7.89 -9.47 -7.48
C VAL A 57 -6.90 -10.59 -7.77
N TRP A 58 -7.38 -11.83 -7.80
CA TRP A 58 -6.57 -12.97 -8.17
C TRP A 58 -6.27 -12.98 -9.67
N ASP A 59 -5.01 -13.21 -10.05
CA ASP A 59 -4.60 -13.45 -11.42
C ASP A 59 -4.35 -14.94 -11.65
N GLU A 60 -5.28 -15.62 -12.34
CA GLU A 60 -5.17 -17.05 -12.60
C GLU A 60 -3.96 -17.42 -13.47
N ARG A 61 -3.47 -16.53 -14.32
CA ARG A 61 -2.32 -16.83 -15.18
C ARG A 61 -1.02 -16.82 -14.37
N TRP A 62 -0.91 -15.89 -13.43
CA TRP A 62 0.30 -15.70 -12.62
C TRP A 62 0.24 -16.40 -11.27
N GLN A 63 -0.92 -16.94 -10.89
CA GLN A 63 -1.16 -17.60 -9.61
C GLN A 63 -0.73 -16.72 -8.42
N THR A 64 -1.06 -15.43 -8.50
CA THR A 64 -0.81 -14.46 -7.45
C THR A 64 -1.87 -13.36 -7.50
N MET A 65 -2.03 -12.63 -6.41
CA MET A 65 -2.82 -11.42 -6.37
C MET A 65 -2.19 -10.32 -7.23
N LYS A 66 -3.03 -9.48 -7.84
CA LYS A 66 -2.64 -8.26 -8.55
C LYS A 66 -3.50 -7.06 -8.13
N SER A 67 -2.98 -5.86 -8.33
CA SER A 67 -3.77 -4.64 -8.29
C SER A 67 -4.46 -4.41 -9.64
N THR A 68 -5.73 -4.02 -9.63
CA THR A 68 -6.43 -3.56 -10.85
C THR A 68 -5.91 -2.21 -11.35
N ALA A 69 -5.14 -1.48 -10.53
CA ALA A 69 -4.59 -0.17 -10.88
C ALA A 69 -3.21 -0.28 -11.53
N VAL A 70 -2.30 -1.02 -10.90
CA VAL A 70 -0.88 -1.06 -11.29
C VAL A 70 -0.40 -2.47 -11.65
N GLY A 71 -1.31 -3.44 -11.76
CA GLY A 71 -0.98 -4.83 -12.03
C GLY A 71 -0.16 -5.45 -10.90
N GLN A 72 0.90 -6.14 -11.28
CA GLN A 72 1.82 -6.86 -10.40
C GLN A 72 3.26 -6.75 -10.94
N PRO A 73 4.30 -7.07 -10.16
CA PRO A 73 5.68 -6.91 -10.62
C PRO A 73 6.03 -7.64 -11.92
N GLY A 74 5.46 -8.84 -12.16
CA GLY A 74 5.68 -9.62 -13.39
C GLY A 74 4.90 -9.11 -14.60
N GLU A 75 3.88 -8.29 -14.39
CA GLU A 75 3.10 -7.64 -15.44
C GLU A 75 2.58 -6.29 -14.92
N PRO A 76 3.45 -5.26 -14.93
CA PRO A 76 3.06 -3.92 -14.51
C PRO A 76 2.04 -3.33 -15.48
N VAL A 77 1.08 -2.57 -14.95
CA VAL A 77 0.22 -1.70 -15.77
C VAL A 77 0.79 -0.27 -15.69
N ASP A 78 1.25 0.24 -16.82
CA ASP A 78 1.73 1.62 -16.94
C ASP A 78 0.56 2.60 -17.14
N GLY A 79 0.72 3.83 -16.63
CA GLY A 79 -0.10 4.96 -17.10
C GLY A 79 -1.41 5.22 -16.34
N GLN A 80 -1.49 4.92 -15.04
CA GLN A 80 -2.53 5.55 -14.23
C GLN A 80 -2.04 6.90 -13.73
N ASP A 81 -2.75 7.97 -14.12
CA ASP A 81 -2.57 9.29 -13.55
C ASP A 81 -3.13 9.27 -12.11
N LEU A 82 -2.36 8.66 -11.21
CA LEU A 82 -2.72 8.50 -9.82
C LEU A 82 -2.77 9.89 -9.21
N LYS A 83 -3.99 10.41 -9.02
CA LYS A 83 -4.20 11.68 -8.35
C LYS A 83 -3.65 11.55 -6.93
N ASN A 84 -2.69 12.41 -6.58
CA ASN A 84 -2.21 12.51 -5.21
C ASN A 84 -3.39 12.98 -4.33
N PRO A 85 -3.91 12.16 -3.40
CA PRO A 85 -5.00 12.56 -2.52
C PRO A 85 -4.51 13.47 -1.39
N LEU A 86 -3.19 13.57 -1.20
CA LEU A 86 -2.60 14.45 -0.20
C LEU A 86 -2.44 15.86 -0.80
N PRO A 87 -2.86 16.93 -0.10
CA PRO A 87 -2.43 18.28 -0.46
C PRO A 87 -0.90 18.38 -0.38
N ASP A 88 -0.31 19.37 -1.06
CA ASP A 88 1.14 19.66 -0.96
C ASP A 88 1.53 19.99 0.49
N PHE A 89 1.89 18.96 1.26
CA PHE A 89 2.43 19.10 2.60
C PHE A 89 3.93 19.37 2.51
N ARG A 90 4.39 20.50 3.06
CA ARG A 90 5.82 20.83 3.07
C ARG A 90 6.58 20.12 4.17
N LYS A 91 5.94 19.85 5.31
CA LYS A 91 6.60 19.25 6.47
C LYS A 91 5.60 18.48 7.36
N ALA A 92 6.03 17.31 7.82
CA ALA A 92 5.37 16.54 8.85
C ALA A 92 6.42 16.01 9.84
N ASP A 93 6.26 16.33 11.13
CA ASP A 93 7.13 15.84 12.20
C ASP A 93 6.36 14.81 13.05
N PHE A 94 6.87 13.57 13.09
CA PHE A 94 6.29 12.47 13.87
C PHE A 94 7.23 12.11 15.02
N GLY A 95 6.74 12.13 16.26
CA GLY A 95 7.49 11.76 17.45
C GLY A 95 6.76 10.72 18.27
N ILE A 96 7.44 9.61 18.59
CA ILE A 96 6.97 8.58 19.53
C ILE A 96 7.93 8.57 20.72
N ASN A 97 7.44 8.92 21.90
CA ASN A 97 8.21 8.84 23.15
C ASN A 97 7.61 7.79 24.09
N PHE A 98 8.50 7.06 24.76
CA PHE A 98 8.17 6.15 25.85
C PHE A 98 8.59 6.83 27.16
N GLU A 99 7.63 7.22 27.99
CA GLU A 99 7.87 7.68 29.36
C GLU A 99 7.23 6.69 30.34
N ASP A 100 7.77 6.62 31.57
CA ASP A 100 7.28 5.74 32.64
C ASP A 100 5.77 5.95 32.86
N GLY A 101 4.96 5.06 32.27
CA GLY A 101 3.50 5.09 32.36
C GLY A 101 2.73 5.09 31.03
N GLY A 102 3.37 5.21 29.86
CA GLY A 102 2.64 5.00 28.60
C GLY A 102 3.27 5.57 27.32
N LEU A 103 2.63 5.20 26.18
CA LEU A 103 2.98 5.65 24.84
C LEU A 103 2.34 7.01 24.54
N ARG A 104 3.15 8.02 24.23
CA ARG A 104 2.65 9.31 23.73
C ARG A 104 3.12 9.54 22.29
N GLY A 105 2.16 9.71 21.38
CA GLY A 105 2.40 10.17 20.01
C GLY A 105 2.17 11.68 19.89
N ARG A 106 3.01 12.38 19.12
CA ARG A 106 2.81 13.77 18.70
C ARG A 106 2.85 13.88 17.18
N LEU A 107 1.90 14.63 16.62
CA LEU A 107 1.80 14.97 15.20
C LEU A 107 1.70 16.48 15.04
N GLU A 108 2.65 17.08 14.31
CA GLU A 108 2.62 18.48 13.89
C GLU A 108 2.73 18.55 12.36
N VAL A 109 1.85 19.35 11.73
CA VAL A 109 1.75 19.47 10.27
C VAL A 109 1.70 20.94 9.88
N GLU A 110 2.59 21.36 8.98
CA GLU A 110 2.64 22.72 8.41
C GLU A 110 2.23 22.68 6.92
N LYS A 111 1.38 23.64 6.52
CA LYS A 111 0.84 23.74 5.16
C LYS A 111 1.58 24.79 4.33
#